data_AF-A0AAN4TLT6-F1
#
_entry.id   AF-A0AAN4TLT6-F1
#
_cell.length_a   1.000
_cell.length_b   1.000
_cell.length_c   1.000
_cell.angle_alpha   90.00
_cell.angle_beta   90.00
_cell.angle_gamma   90.00
#
_symmetry.space_group_name_H-M   'P 1'
#
loop_
_entity.id
_entity.type
_entity.pdbx_description
1 polymer ?
#
loop_
_entity_poly.entity_id
_entity_poly.type
_entity_poly.pdbx_seq_one_letter_code
_entity_poly.pdbx_strand_id
1 'polypeptide(L)'
;MLGRRHFGSTLSGTFHVFTSQGLPIITKVLSANILQSGISRNGLLAYCLTANSPTEDGRKLALYDLKEGVELFAVTPQRAFERIGFDEKSMQLVAKVSGGGEYRYGADGALVDEDAADAALLSSTNYTDVILTAEAMLKVGCSMSELERILAAVIGSRALGAADNPAWKPTALKVQGLAHEALGQAREAIECYEEALRLNPKIGVKRKLDALVKRL
;
A
#
# COMPACT_ATOMS: atom_id res chain seq x y z
N MET A 1 -3.21 -29.83 20.39
CA MET A 1 -2.92 -29.50 18.97
C MET A 1 -1.45 -29.15 18.87
N LEU A 2 -0.60 -30.07 18.39
CA LEU A 2 0.85 -29.89 18.29
C LEU A 2 1.21 -29.59 16.84
N GLY A 3 1.53 -28.33 16.54
CA GLY A 3 2.00 -27.90 15.23
C GLY A 3 3.51 -28.13 15.11
N ARG A 4 3.92 -29.01 14.20
CA ARG A 4 5.33 -29.23 13.88
C ARG A 4 5.80 -28.10 12.96
N ARG A 5 6.65 -27.19 13.48
CA ARG A 5 7.30 -26.15 12.66
C ARG A 5 8.57 -26.73 12.05
N HIS A 6 8.56 -27.01 10.75
CA HIS A 6 9.77 -27.27 9.98
C HIS A 6 10.41 -25.92 9.61
N PHE A 7 11.55 -25.58 10.23
CA PHE A 7 12.39 -24.47 9.77
C PHE A 7 13.34 -25.01 8.69
N GLY A 8 12.95 -24.85 7.42
CA GLY A 8 13.86 -25.01 6.29
C GLY A 8 14.63 -23.72 6.03
N SER A 9 15.87 -23.81 5.55
CA SER A 9 16.66 -22.66 5.08
C SER A 9 16.10 -22.04 3.79
N THR A 10 15.12 -22.70 3.17
CA THR A 10 14.37 -22.24 2.01
C THR A 10 13.17 -21.41 2.45
N LEU A 11 13.05 -20.20 1.88
CA LEU A 11 11.86 -19.36 1.98
C LEU A 11 10.70 -20.11 1.34
N SER A 12 9.88 -20.79 2.13
CA SER A 12 8.79 -21.62 1.63
C SER A 12 7.70 -21.75 2.68
N GLY A 13 6.46 -21.81 2.23
CA GLY A 13 5.29 -22.00 3.09
C GLY A 13 4.29 -22.91 2.38
N THR A 14 3.49 -23.62 3.16
CA THR A 14 2.35 -24.36 2.61
C THR A 14 1.08 -23.83 3.25
N PHE A 15 0.18 -23.31 2.43
CA PHE A 15 -1.13 -22.86 2.86
C PHE A 15 -2.12 -24.02 2.71
N HIS A 16 -2.75 -24.40 3.82
CA HIS A 16 -3.77 -25.44 3.84
C HIS A 16 -5.07 -24.90 4.42
N VAL A 17 -6.20 -25.28 3.81
CA VAL A 17 -7.53 -25.09 4.37
C VAL A 17 -8.23 -26.45 4.34
N PHE A 18 -8.87 -26.81 5.45
CA PHE A 18 -9.54 -28.09 5.61
C PHE A 18 -11.02 -27.90 5.95
N THR A 19 -11.84 -28.88 5.61
CA THR A 19 -13.20 -29.00 6.14
C THR A 19 -13.16 -29.27 7.64
N SER A 20 -14.30 -29.14 8.33
CA SER A 20 -14.43 -29.52 9.74
C SER A 20 -14.14 -31.00 10.02
N GLN A 21 -14.18 -31.85 8.99
CA GLN A 21 -13.84 -33.28 9.05
C GLN A 21 -12.35 -33.57 8.75
N GLY A 22 -11.54 -32.52 8.52
CA GLY A 22 -10.12 -32.65 8.23
C GLY A 22 -9.77 -33.00 6.78
N LEU A 23 -10.74 -32.94 5.86
CA LEU A 23 -10.48 -33.14 4.42
C LEU A 23 -9.90 -31.85 3.83
N PRO A 24 -8.83 -31.90 3.02
CA PRO A 24 -8.25 -30.71 2.42
C PRO A 24 -9.21 -30.10 1.38
N ILE A 25 -9.38 -28.77 1.45
CA ILE A 25 -10.08 -27.94 0.45
C ILE A 25 -9.03 -27.27 -0.43
N ILE A 26 -8.10 -26.53 0.19
CA ILE A 26 -6.99 -25.85 -0.48
C ILE A 26 -5.69 -26.45 0.03
N THR A 27 -4.75 -26.71 -0.88
CA THR A 27 -3.34 -26.95 -0.57
C THR A 27 -2.48 -26.22 -1.58
N LYS A 28 -1.81 -25.15 -1.15
CA LYS A 28 -0.93 -24.34 -1.99
C LYS A 28 0.47 -24.38 -1.41
N VAL A 29 1.43 -24.89 -2.20
CA VAL A 29 2.86 -24.79 -1.90
C VAL A 29 3.36 -23.46 -2.45
N LEU A 30 4.03 -22.69 -1.60
CA LEU A 30 4.52 -21.35 -1.89
C LEU A 30 6.03 -21.31 -1.69
N SER A 31 6.72 -20.67 -2.62
CA SER A 31 8.16 -20.36 -2.60
C SER A 31 8.49 -19.13 -1.74
N ALA A 32 7.60 -18.74 -0.83
CA ALA A 32 7.79 -17.67 0.13
C ALA A 32 7.10 -18.01 1.46
N ASN A 33 7.59 -17.42 2.56
CA ASN A 33 6.98 -17.59 3.87
C ASN A 33 5.59 -16.92 3.91
N ILE A 34 4.63 -17.52 4.60
CA ILE A 34 3.32 -16.90 4.84
C ILE A 34 3.44 -15.96 6.05
N LEU A 35 3.11 -14.68 5.88
CA LEU A 35 3.07 -13.68 6.95
C LEU A 35 1.75 -13.69 7.70
N GLN A 36 0.66 -13.79 6.95
CA GLN A 36 -0.69 -13.68 7.48
C GLN A 36 -1.64 -14.55 6.66
N SER A 37 -2.66 -15.06 7.31
CA SER A 37 -3.76 -15.76 6.66
C SER A 37 -5.03 -15.58 7.46
N GLY A 38 -6.17 -15.77 6.82
CA GLY A 38 -7.47 -15.69 7.47
C GLY A 38 -8.54 -16.45 6.72
N ILE A 39 -9.63 -16.76 7.41
CA ILE A 39 -10.83 -17.41 6.87
C ILE A 39 -12.02 -16.50 7.24
N SER A 40 -12.98 -16.34 6.32
CA SER A 40 -14.20 -15.56 6.58
C SER A 40 -15.09 -16.25 7.62
N ARG A 41 -15.98 -15.50 8.28
CA ARG A 41 -16.84 -16.05 9.34
C ARG A 41 -17.84 -17.07 8.81
N ASN A 42 -18.31 -16.87 7.58
CA ASN A 42 -19.17 -17.83 6.89
C ASN A 42 -18.41 -19.06 6.34
N GLY A 43 -17.08 -19.10 6.44
CA GLY A 43 -16.26 -20.23 5.98
C GLY A 43 -16.19 -20.39 4.46
N LEU A 44 -16.60 -19.39 3.69
CA LEU A 44 -16.62 -19.44 2.21
C LEU A 44 -15.35 -18.87 1.56
N LEU A 45 -14.58 -18.05 2.28
CA LEU A 45 -13.37 -17.41 1.76
C LEU A 45 -12.17 -17.67 2.67
N ALA A 46 -11.00 -17.73 2.07
CA ALA A 46 -9.74 -17.62 2.79
C ALA A 46 -8.75 -16.75 2.04
N TYR A 47 -7.79 -16.16 2.76
CA TYR A 47 -6.64 -15.51 2.14
C TYR A 47 -5.33 -15.97 2.76
N CYS A 48 -4.25 -15.81 2.00
CA CYS A 48 -2.90 -15.80 2.52
C CYS A 48 -2.12 -14.61 1.95
N LEU A 49 -1.28 -14.01 2.79
CA LEU A 49 -0.31 -12.97 2.45
C LEU A 49 1.09 -13.54 2.67
N THR A 50 1.93 -13.50 1.65
CA THR A 50 3.31 -13.96 1.73
C THR A 50 4.28 -12.81 2.02
N ALA A 51 5.43 -13.16 2.60
CA ALA A 51 6.53 -12.26 2.86
C ALA A 51 7.21 -11.81 1.57
N ASN A 52 7.95 -10.71 1.64
CA ASN A 52 8.85 -10.34 0.55
C ASN A 52 9.90 -11.44 0.34
N SER A 53 10.07 -11.86 -0.92
CA SER A 53 10.96 -12.93 -1.35
C SER A 53 11.41 -12.65 -2.78
N PRO A 54 12.61 -13.08 -3.21
CA PRO A 54 13.04 -12.96 -4.61
C PRO A 54 12.32 -13.92 -5.57
N THR A 55 11.37 -14.73 -5.08
CA THR A 55 10.63 -15.74 -5.84
C THR A 55 9.29 -15.21 -6.35
N GLU A 56 8.60 -15.99 -7.18
CA GLU A 56 7.30 -15.61 -7.74
C GLU A 56 6.21 -15.41 -6.67
N ASP A 57 6.33 -16.12 -5.53
CA ASP A 57 5.42 -15.98 -4.40
C ASP A 57 5.80 -14.84 -3.44
N GLY A 58 6.78 -14.01 -3.79
CA GLY A 58 7.15 -12.84 -2.99
C GLY A 58 6.03 -11.79 -2.95
N ARG A 59 5.65 -11.36 -1.73
CA ARG A 59 4.69 -10.26 -1.49
C ARG A 59 3.36 -10.46 -2.23
N LYS A 60 2.82 -11.68 -2.21
CA LYS A 60 1.55 -12.05 -2.81
C LYS A 60 0.43 -12.04 -1.79
N LEU A 61 -0.68 -11.44 -2.18
CA LEU A 61 -1.97 -11.56 -1.52
C LEU A 61 -2.86 -12.42 -2.40
N ALA A 62 -3.27 -13.57 -1.88
CA ALA A 62 -4.14 -14.51 -2.58
C ALA A 62 -5.46 -14.67 -1.86
N LEU A 63 -6.55 -14.75 -2.62
CA LEU A 63 -7.91 -15.03 -2.14
C LEU A 63 -8.38 -16.36 -2.73
N TYR A 64 -9.07 -17.15 -1.92
CA TYR A 64 -9.58 -18.47 -2.30
C TYR A 64 -11.07 -18.56 -2.02
N ASP A 65 -11.81 -19.15 -2.96
CA ASP A 65 -13.17 -19.62 -2.74
C ASP A 65 -13.11 -21.04 -2.17
N LEU A 66 -13.58 -21.20 -0.93
CA LEU A 66 -13.54 -22.47 -0.21
C LEU A 66 -14.69 -23.40 -0.57
N LYS A 67 -15.76 -22.89 -1.18
CA LYS A 67 -16.87 -23.72 -1.64
C LYS A 67 -16.46 -24.44 -2.92
N GLU A 68 -15.87 -23.71 -3.86
CA GLU A 68 -15.43 -24.26 -5.15
C GLU A 68 -14.00 -24.85 -5.05
N GLY A 69 -13.26 -24.53 -3.99
CA GLY A 69 -11.90 -25.06 -3.76
C GLY A 69 -10.87 -24.47 -4.73
N VAL A 70 -11.06 -23.23 -5.16
CA VAL A 70 -10.22 -22.57 -6.18
C VAL A 70 -9.56 -21.30 -5.66
N GLU A 71 -8.39 -21.00 -6.21
CA GLU A 71 -7.75 -19.68 -6.07
C GLU A 71 -8.49 -18.69 -6.99
N LEU A 72 -9.00 -17.60 -6.43
CA LEU A 72 -9.65 -16.54 -7.19
C LEU A 72 -8.60 -15.62 -7.82
N PHE A 73 -7.62 -15.19 -7.02
CA PHE A 73 -6.48 -14.41 -7.49
C PHE A 73 -5.26 -14.59 -6.60
N ALA A 74 -4.09 -14.23 -7.14
CA ALA A 74 -2.85 -14.00 -6.39
C ALA A 74 -2.12 -12.78 -6.96
N VAL A 75 -2.24 -11.63 -6.29
CA VAL A 75 -1.70 -10.34 -6.75
C VAL A 75 -0.63 -9.81 -5.82
N THR A 76 0.24 -8.95 -6.34
CA THR A 76 1.13 -8.15 -5.48
C THR A 76 0.37 -6.89 -5.07
N PRO A 77 0.11 -6.65 -3.76
CA PRO A 77 -0.60 -5.47 -3.33
C PRO A 77 0.07 -4.19 -3.83
N GLN A 78 -0.74 -3.35 -4.48
CA GLN A 78 -0.30 -2.06 -5.04
C GLN A 78 -0.43 -0.91 -4.05
N ARG A 79 -1.28 -1.08 -3.05
CA ARG A 79 -1.61 -0.09 -2.02
C ARG A 79 -1.24 -0.63 -0.65
N ALA A 80 -0.85 0.27 0.26
CA ALA A 80 -0.56 -0.11 1.64
C ALA A 80 -1.86 -0.47 2.38
N PHE A 81 -1.73 -1.26 3.44
CA PHE A 81 -2.82 -1.62 4.35
C PHE A 81 -2.25 -2.09 5.69
N GLU A 82 -3.05 -1.98 6.73
CA GLU A 82 -2.72 -2.43 8.09
C GLU A 82 -3.30 -3.81 8.38
N ARG A 83 -4.55 -4.05 7.94
CA ARG A 83 -5.27 -5.29 8.21
C ARG A 83 -6.08 -5.73 7.01
N ILE A 84 -6.35 -7.02 6.96
CA ILE A 84 -7.19 -7.65 5.94
C ILE A 84 -8.45 -8.19 6.62
N GLY A 85 -9.60 -7.94 5.98
CA GLY A 85 -10.90 -8.49 6.34
C GLY A 85 -11.65 -8.98 5.10
N PHE A 86 -12.94 -9.24 5.27
CA PHE A 86 -13.82 -9.75 4.22
C PHE A 86 -15.12 -8.97 4.16
N ASP A 87 -15.62 -8.73 2.95
CA ASP A 87 -17.03 -8.47 2.70
C ASP A 87 -17.65 -9.76 2.20
N GLU A 88 -18.30 -10.47 3.12
CA GLU A 88 -18.91 -11.78 2.87
C GLU A 88 -20.15 -11.72 1.98
N LYS A 89 -20.80 -10.55 1.86
CA LYS A 89 -21.97 -10.39 0.99
C LYS A 89 -21.54 -10.29 -0.47
N SER A 90 -20.48 -9.53 -0.71
CA SER A 90 -19.95 -9.28 -2.05
C SER A 90 -18.85 -10.27 -2.45
N MET A 91 -18.45 -11.18 -1.55
CA MET A 91 -17.33 -12.11 -1.70
C MET A 91 -16.00 -11.41 -2.02
N GLN A 92 -15.73 -10.30 -1.35
CA GLN A 92 -14.56 -9.45 -1.59
C GLN A 92 -13.58 -9.46 -0.41
N LEU A 93 -12.32 -9.21 -0.72
CA LEU A 93 -11.28 -9.00 0.28
C LEU A 93 -11.17 -7.50 0.60
N VAL A 94 -11.18 -7.16 1.89
CA VAL A 94 -11.17 -5.76 2.35
C VAL A 94 -9.81 -5.43 2.97
N ALA A 95 -9.13 -4.45 2.43
CA ALA A 95 -7.91 -3.88 2.99
C ALA A 95 -8.24 -2.65 3.84
N LYS A 96 -7.82 -2.68 5.10
CA LYS A 96 -8.05 -1.59 6.07
C LYS A 96 -6.80 -0.75 6.24
N VAL A 97 -6.95 0.56 6.21
CA VAL A 97 -5.84 1.52 6.27
C VAL A 97 -5.65 2.02 7.71
N SER A 98 -4.40 2.27 8.11
CA SER A 98 -4.09 2.84 9.43
C SER A 98 -4.76 4.20 9.60
N GLY A 99 -5.46 4.39 10.72
CA GLY A 99 -6.20 5.63 11.00
C GLY A 99 -7.64 5.64 10.51
N GLY A 100 -8.05 4.64 9.71
CA GLY A 100 -9.40 4.49 9.19
C GLY A 100 -9.44 4.49 7.67
N GLY A 101 -10.62 4.16 7.14
CA GLY A 101 -10.81 3.91 5.72
C GLY A 101 -10.46 2.48 5.32
N GLU A 102 -11.02 2.08 4.19
CA GLU A 102 -10.84 0.75 3.62
C GLU A 102 -11.08 0.78 2.11
N TYR A 103 -10.51 -0.19 1.43
CA TYR A 103 -10.71 -0.45 0.01
C TYR A 103 -10.76 -1.96 -0.24
N ARG A 104 -11.15 -2.36 -1.44
CA ARG A 104 -11.56 -3.74 -1.74
C ARG A 104 -10.90 -4.28 -2.99
N TYR A 105 -10.64 -5.58 -2.96
CA TYR A 105 -10.25 -6.37 -4.12
C TYR A 105 -11.45 -7.14 -4.65
N GLY A 106 -11.63 -7.09 -5.97
CA GLY A 106 -12.57 -7.92 -6.71
C GLY A 106 -12.09 -9.37 -6.83
N ALA A 107 -12.90 -10.22 -7.46
CA ALA A 107 -12.59 -11.64 -7.64
C ALA A 107 -11.37 -11.88 -8.56
N ASP A 108 -11.03 -10.92 -9.42
CA ASP A 108 -9.86 -10.92 -10.29
C ASP A 108 -8.59 -10.33 -9.63
N GLY A 109 -8.71 -9.84 -8.40
CA GLY A 109 -7.64 -9.16 -7.68
C GLY A 109 -7.41 -7.71 -8.12
N ALA A 110 -8.29 -7.14 -8.95
CA ALA A 110 -8.30 -5.70 -9.22
C ALA A 110 -8.93 -4.93 -8.05
N LEU A 111 -8.55 -3.67 -7.89
CA LEU A 111 -9.22 -2.79 -6.94
C LEU A 111 -10.58 -2.38 -7.51
N VAL A 112 -11.64 -2.51 -6.71
CA VAL A 112 -13.00 -2.12 -7.14
C VAL A 112 -13.34 -0.67 -6.80
N ASP A 113 -12.59 -0.07 -5.89
CA ASP A 113 -12.83 1.27 -5.32
C ASP A 113 -11.52 2.08 -5.24
N GLU A 114 -10.83 2.26 -6.38
CA GLU A 114 -9.53 2.96 -6.47
C GLU A 114 -9.54 4.37 -5.84
N ASP A 115 -10.55 5.19 -6.14
CA ASP A 115 -10.68 6.53 -5.57
C ASP A 115 -10.83 6.49 -4.04
N ALA A 116 -11.53 5.47 -3.52
CA ALA A 116 -11.68 5.28 -2.07
C ALA A 116 -10.37 4.80 -1.44
N ALA A 117 -9.60 3.96 -2.14
CA ALA A 117 -8.27 3.54 -1.71
C ALA A 117 -7.32 4.73 -1.57
N ASP A 118 -7.28 5.59 -2.60
CA ASP A 118 -6.42 6.79 -2.58
C ASP A 118 -6.89 7.77 -1.49
N ALA A 119 -8.20 7.98 -1.32
CA ALA A 119 -8.74 8.83 -0.26
C ALA A 119 -8.42 8.29 1.15
N ALA A 120 -8.55 6.98 1.36
CA ALA A 120 -8.22 6.33 2.63
C ALA A 120 -6.73 6.47 2.96
N LEU A 121 -5.85 6.27 1.97
CA LEU A 121 -4.40 6.37 2.15
C LEU A 121 -3.92 7.80 2.37
N LEU A 122 -4.49 8.79 1.66
CA LEU A 122 -4.21 10.20 1.93
C LEU A 122 -4.67 10.63 3.33
N SER A 123 -5.68 9.95 3.89
CA SER A 123 -6.19 10.19 5.24
C SER A 123 -5.53 9.33 6.33
N SER A 124 -4.49 8.55 5.97
CA SER A 124 -3.87 7.61 6.90
C SER A 124 -3.12 8.31 8.03
N THR A 125 -3.14 7.70 9.21
CA THR A 125 -2.27 8.12 10.33
C THR A 125 -0.82 7.67 10.17
N ASN A 126 -0.52 6.78 9.22
CA ASN A 126 0.84 6.43 8.87
C ASN A 126 1.36 7.40 7.80
N TYR A 127 2.22 8.34 8.19
CA TYR A 127 2.74 9.35 7.27
C TYR A 127 3.51 8.76 6.08
N THR A 128 4.06 7.55 6.20
CA THR A 128 4.75 6.87 5.07
C THR A 128 3.76 6.54 3.96
N ASP A 129 2.59 6.03 4.33
CA ASP A 129 1.54 5.65 3.39
C ASP A 129 0.99 6.88 2.67
N VAL A 130 0.81 7.99 3.40
CA VAL A 130 0.40 9.29 2.84
C VAL A 130 1.41 9.78 1.80
N ILE A 131 2.70 9.84 2.17
CA ILE A 131 3.76 10.39 1.30
C ILE A 131 3.92 9.56 0.02
N LEU A 132 3.94 8.23 0.14
CA LEU A 132 4.10 7.33 -1.02
C LEU A 132 2.89 7.38 -1.95
N THR A 133 1.67 7.44 -1.39
CA THR A 133 0.43 7.55 -2.18
C THR A 133 0.38 8.88 -2.90
N ALA A 134 0.64 10.00 -2.20
CA ALA A 134 0.72 11.33 -2.78
C ALA A 134 1.74 11.39 -3.94
N GLU A 135 2.94 10.82 -3.74
CA GLU A 135 3.96 10.80 -4.80
C GLU A 135 3.53 9.97 -6.01
N ALA A 136 2.83 8.85 -5.80
CA ALA A 136 2.32 8.03 -6.88
C ALA A 136 1.24 8.76 -7.70
N MET A 137 0.28 9.40 -7.02
CA MET A 137 -0.80 10.17 -7.67
C MET A 137 -0.23 11.33 -8.51
N LEU A 138 0.74 12.07 -7.98
CA LEU A 138 1.37 13.19 -8.71
C LEU A 138 2.11 12.78 -10.00
N LYS A 139 2.45 11.50 -10.17
CA LYS A 139 3.13 11.00 -11.39
C LYS A 139 2.17 10.75 -12.55
N VAL A 140 0.91 10.44 -12.26
CA VAL A 140 -0.09 10.09 -13.29
C VAL A 140 -0.96 11.28 -13.71
N GLY A 141 -0.85 12.40 -13.00
CA GLY A 141 -1.63 13.61 -13.24
C GLY A 141 -2.92 13.61 -12.42
N CYS A 142 -3.29 14.79 -11.92
CA CYS A 142 -4.40 14.95 -10.98
C CYS A 142 -5.25 16.18 -11.38
N SER A 143 -6.53 16.14 -11.06
CA SER A 143 -7.40 17.31 -11.03
C SER A 143 -6.95 18.32 -9.97
N MET A 144 -7.39 19.58 -10.08
CA MET A 144 -7.08 20.61 -9.07
C MET A 144 -7.53 20.22 -7.66
N SER A 145 -8.71 19.64 -7.52
CA SER A 145 -9.22 19.19 -6.22
C SER A 145 -8.40 18.04 -5.63
N GLU A 146 -7.89 17.13 -6.46
CA GLU A 146 -6.94 16.10 -6.01
C GLU A 146 -5.61 16.69 -5.57
N LEU A 147 -5.07 17.66 -6.32
CA LEU A 147 -3.83 18.33 -5.94
C LEU A 147 -3.94 19.06 -4.59
N GLU A 148 -5.07 19.73 -4.34
CA GLU A 148 -5.35 20.38 -3.06
C GLU A 148 -5.44 19.35 -1.92
N ARG A 149 -6.13 18.23 -2.15
CA ARG A 149 -6.21 17.12 -1.17
C ARG A 149 -4.84 16.51 -0.91
N ILE A 150 -4.03 16.27 -1.94
CA ILE A 150 -2.67 15.76 -1.83
C ILE A 150 -1.81 16.72 -1.02
N LEU A 151 -1.84 18.02 -1.33
CA LEU A 151 -1.08 19.02 -0.61
C LEU A 151 -1.45 19.05 0.87
N ALA A 152 -2.75 19.08 1.18
CA ALA A 152 -3.26 19.06 2.55
C ALA A 152 -2.81 17.79 3.30
N ALA A 153 -2.91 16.62 2.66
CA ALA A 153 -2.49 15.35 3.24
C ALA A 153 -0.99 15.31 3.53
N VAL A 154 -0.14 15.80 2.63
CA VAL A 154 1.31 15.83 2.81
C VAL A 154 1.72 16.82 3.91
N ILE A 155 1.06 17.98 4.01
CA ILE A 155 1.25 18.90 5.14
C ILE A 155 0.85 18.22 6.45
N GLY A 156 -0.29 17.53 6.48
CA GLY A 156 -0.74 16.77 7.64
C GLY A 156 0.24 15.66 8.04
N SER A 157 0.79 14.92 7.07
CA SER A 157 1.75 13.83 7.32
C SER A 157 3.06 14.32 7.94
N ARG A 158 3.50 15.54 7.60
CA ARG A 158 4.62 16.22 8.28
C ARG A 158 4.33 16.44 9.76
N ALA A 159 3.13 16.89 10.11
CA ALA A 159 2.69 17.07 11.49
C ALA A 159 2.53 15.75 12.27
N LEU A 160 2.27 14.63 11.57
CA LEU A 160 2.22 13.28 12.16
C LEU A 160 3.62 12.69 12.47
N GLY A 161 4.70 13.44 12.22
CA GLY A 161 6.06 13.05 12.59
C GLY A 161 7.03 12.88 11.42
N ALA A 162 6.58 13.01 10.16
CA ALA A 162 7.52 12.98 9.03
C ALA A 162 8.51 14.15 9.05
N ALA A 163 8.14 15.30 9.66
CA ALA A 163 9.05 16.43 9.81
C ALA A 163 10.21 16.18 10.78
N ASP A 164 10.02 15.28 11.75
CA ASP A 164 11.00 14.95 12.79
C ASP A 164 11.82 13.70 12.45
N ASN A 165 11.39 12.91 11.46
CA ASN A 165 12.10 11.74 10.99
C ASN A 165 13.12 12.12 9.90
N PRO A 166 14.45 12.06 10.14
CA PRO A 166 15.45 12.47 9.16
C PRO A 166 15.43 11.63 7.87
N ALA A 167 14.97 10.38 7.93
CA ALA A 167 14.86 9.52 6.75
C ALA A 167 13.69 9.92 5.84
N TRP A 168 12.63 10.50 6.40
CA TRP A 168 11.41 10.84 5.67
C TRP A 168 11.23 12.33 5.39
N LYS A 169 11.80 13.21 6.21
CA LYS A 169 11.69 14.67 6.06
C LYS A 169 12.04 15.16 4.65
N PRO A 170 13.16 14.76 4.01
CA PRO A 170 13.49 15.22 2.66
C PRO A 170 12.48 14.74 1.62
N THR A 171 11.94 13.53 1.76
CA THR A 171 10.92 12.96 0.87
C THR A 171 9.59 13.69 1.04
N ALA A 172 9.16 13.96 2.27
CA ALA A 172 7.94 14.73 2.54
C ALA A 172 8.02 16.14 1.91
N LEU A 173 9.16 16.83 2.07
CA LEU A 173 9.39 18.14 1.45
C LEU A 173 9.39 18.06 -0.07
N LYS A 174 10.05 17.05 -0.66
CA LYS A 174 9.98 16.81 -2.11
C LYS A 174 8.53 16.66 -2.59
N VAL A 175 7.73 15.84 -1.93
CA VAL A 175 6.35 15.57 -2.37
C VAL A 175 5.46 16.80 -2.18
N GLN A 176 5.66 17.55 -1.10
CA GLN A 176 4.98 18.84 -0.91
C GLN A 176 5.34 19.83 -2.03
N GLY A 177 6.62 19.94 -2.38
CA GLY A 177 7.08 20.79 -3.47
C GLY A 177 6.51 20.38 -4.84
N LEU A 178 6.37 19.08 -5.10
CA LEU A 178 5.72 18.56 -6.30
C LEU A 178 4.24 18.95 -6.37
N ALA A 179 3.53 18.91 -5.23
CA ALA A 179 2.14 19.35 -5.16
C ALA A 179 2.00 20.86 -5.39
N HIS A 180 2.84 21.69 -4.76
CA HIS A 180 2.88 23.13 -5.01
C HIS A 180 3.19 23.46 -6.48
N GLU A 181 4.18 22.79 -7.08
CA GLU A 181 4.52 22.96 -8.50
C GLU A 181 3.33 22.66 -9.40
N ALA A 182 2.62 21.56 -9.14
CA ALA A 182 1.44 21.16 -9.89
C ALA A 182 0.26 22.14 -9.74
N LEU A 183 0.13 22.78 -8.57
CA LEU A 183 -0.84 23.85 -8.30
C LEU A 183 -0.43 25.23 -8.87
N GLY A 184 0.74 25.34 -9.50
CA GLY A 184 1.26 26.61 -10.01
C GLY A 184 1.86 27.53 -8.95
N GLN A 185 2.05 27.03 -7.72
CA GLN A 185 2.59 27.75 -6.57
C GLN A 185 4.12 27.67 -6.58
N ALA A 186 4.73 28.41 -7.51
CA ALA A 186 6.16 28.28 -7.82
C ALA A 186 7.09 28.64 -6.65
N ARG A 187 6.73 29.64 -5.84
CA ARG A 187 7.57 30.10 -4.72
C ARG A 187 7.64 29.04 -3.61
N GLU A 188 6.48 28.53 -3.22
CA GLU A 188 6.34 27.49 -2.20
C GLU A 188 7.00 26.18 -2.64
N ALA A 189 6.92 25.85 -3.93
CA ALA A 189 7.63 24.70 -4.50
C ALA A 189 9.15 24.84 -4.41
N ILE A 190 9.69 26.03 -4.72
CA ILE A 190 11.12 26.33 -4.62
C ILE A 190 11.60 26.16 -3.17
N GLU A 191 10.90 26.75 -2.21
CA GLU A 191 11.26 26.65 -0.78
C GLU A 191 11.31 25.18 -0.32
N CYS A 192 10.32 24.38 -0.70
CA CYS A 192 10.29 22.95 -0.40
C CYS A 192 11.47 22.20 -1.02
N TYR A 193 11.81 22.49 -2.29
CA TYR A 193 12.90 21.84 -3.00
C TYR A 193 14.28 22.22 -2.47
N GLU A 194 14.50 23.48 -2.13
CA GLU A 194 15.74 23.96 -1.52
C GLU A 194 15.95 23.29 -0.16
N GLU A 195 14.93 23.23 0.68
CA GLU A 195 15.03 22.54 1.97
C GLU A 195 15.27 21.04 1.79
N ALA A 196 14.56 20.38 0.87
CA ALA A 196 14.74 18.97 0.58
C ALA A 196 16.17 18.65 0.10
N LEU A 197 16.73 19.47 -0.79
CA LEU A 197 18.09 19.31 -1.32
C LEU A 197 19.18 19.60 -0.30
N ARG A 198 18.93 20.56 0.61
CA ARG A 198 19.83 20.84 1.73
C ARG A 198 19.97 19.62 2.65
N LEU A 199 18.88 18.91 2.89
CA LEU A 199 18.86 17.71 3.73
C LEU A 199 19.34 16.46 2.99
N ASN A 200 18.97 16.31 1.72
CA ASN A 200 19.39 15.22 0.86
C ASN A 200 19.66 15.72 -0.57
N PRO A 201 20.93 15.99 -0.93
CA PRO A 201 21.29 16.46 -2.27
C PRO A 201 20.92 15.50 -3.42
N LYS A 202 20.65 14.22 -3.11
CA LYS A 202 20.30 13.18 -4.09
C LYS A 202 18.79 12.89 -4.16
N ILE A 203 17.94 13.73 -3.57
CA ILE A 203 16.48 13.52 -3.52
C ILE A 203 15.76 13.65 -4.88
N GLY A 204 16.48 14.13 -5.92
CA GLY A 204 16.01 14.07 -7.31
C GLY A 204 15.19 15.27 -7.81
N VAL A 205 15.17 16.39 -7.08
CA VAL A 205 14.39 17.60 -7.45
C VAL A 205 15.22 18.75 -8.02
N LYS A 206 16.55 18.62 -8.11
CA LYS A 206 17.45 19.70 -8.55
C LYS A 206 17.06 20.32 -9.89
N ARG A 207 16.77 19.49 -10.90
CA ARG A 207 16.35 19.99 -12.22
C ARG A 207 15.01 20.73 -12.20
N LYS A 208 14.09 20.31 -11.32
CA LYS A 208 12.79 20.98 -11.14
C LYS A 208 12.97 22.34 -10.49
N LEU A 209 13.81 22.42 -9.45
CA LEU A 209 14.21 23.68 -8.83
C LEU A 209 14.82 24.64 -9.85
N ASP A 210 15.83 24.20 -10.60
CA ASP A 210 16.51 25.04 -11.61
C ASP A 210 15.52 25.57 -12.68
N ALA A 211 14.53 24.75 -13.07
CA ALA A 211 13.52 25.16 -14.04
C ALA A 211 12.53 26.18 -13.47
N LEU A 212 12.14 26.06 -12.20
CA LEU A 212 11.24 27.01 -11.54
C LEU A 212 11.91 28.36 -11.29
N VAL A 213 13.16 28.36 -10.81
CA VAL A 213 13.93 29.60 -10.56
C VAL A 213 14.11 30.42 -11.83
N LYS A 214 14.29 29.78 -12.99
CA LYS A 214 14.40 30.48 -14.29
C LYS A 214 13.09 31.11 -14.79
N ARG A 215 11.95 30.70 -14.24
CA ARG A 215 10.61 31.15 -14.66
C ARG A 215 10.08 32.30 -13.79
N LEU A 216 10.77 32.62 -12.71
CA LEU A 216 10.51 33.77 -11.83
C LEU A 216 11.43 34.93 -12.20
#